data_AF-A0A2I2ZAZ9-F1
#
_entry.id   AF-A0A2I2ZAZ9-F1
#
_cell.length_a   1.000
_cell.length_b   1.000
_cell.length_c   1.000
_cell.angle_alpha   90.00
_cell.angle_beta   90.00
_cell.angle_gamma   90.00
#
_symmetry.space_group_name_H-M   'P 1'
#
loop_
_entity.id
_entity.type
_entity.pdbx_description
1 polymer ?
#
loop_
_entity_poly.entity_id
_entity_poly.type
_entity_poly.pdbx_seq_one_letter_code
_entity_poly.pdbx_strand_id
1 'polypeptide(L)'
;MEASDGQGGEGDKPLEKVTNVSCLETSSSASPARDSLMCHAKGLDQDTFKTCKEYLRPLKKFLRKLHLPRDLPQKKKLKHMKQSLVVLGDHINTFLQHYCQAWEIKHWRKMLWRFVSLFSELEAKQLRRLYKYTKSSQPAKFL
;
A
#
# COMPACT_ATOMS: atom_id res chain seq x y z
N MET A 1 -41.28 44.05 -39.46
CA MET A 1 -42.70 43.69 -39.21
C MET A 1 -42.86 42.26 -39.69
N GLU A 2 -43.46 41.41 -38.86
CA GLU A 2 -43.86 39.99 -39.08
C GLU A 2 -42.72 38.94 -39.06
N ALA A 3 -42.60 38.06 -38.04
CA ALA A 3 -43.45 36.93 -37.58
C ALA A 3 -43.23 35.67 -38.45
N SER A 4 -43.22 34.42 -38.01
CA SER A 4 -43.37 33.73 -36.71
C SER A 4 -42.86 32.28 -36.86
N ASP A 5 -42.71 31.60 -35.72
CA ASP A 5 -42.58 30.17 -35.40
C ASP A 5 -42.67 29.04 -36.45
N GLY A 6 -41.87 27.99 -36.20
CA GLY A 6 -42.08 26.63 -36.72
C GLY A 6 -41.22 25.59 -35.97
N GLN A 7 -41.89 24.61 -35.37
CA GLN A 7 -41.42 23.68 -34.34
C GLN A 7 -41.17 22.26 -34.88
N GLY A 8 -40.16 21.58 -34.33
CA GLY A 8 -40.12 20.12 -34.08
C GLY A 8 -39.84 19.16 -35.24
N GLY A 9 -39.01 18.14 -34.99
CA GLY A 9 -38.90 16.97 -35.89
C GLY A 9 -37.66 16.11 -35.66
N GLU A 10 -37.86 14.99 -34.99
CA GLU A 10 -36.95 13.88 -34.67
C GLU A 10 -36.48 13.08 -35.91
N GLY A 11 -35.32 12.39 -35.84
CA GLY A 11 -35.08 11.22 -36.70
C GLY A 11 -33.65 10.99 -37.24
N ASP A 12 -33.01 9.98 -36.66
CA ASP A 12 -32.12 8.99 -37.27
C ASP A 12 -30.63 9.26 -37.64
N LYS A 13 -29.84 8.23 -37.28
CA LYS A 13 -28.42 7.99 -37.57
C LYS A 13 -28.32 7.36 -39.00
N PRO A 14 -27.19 6.82 -39.54
CA PRO A 14 -25.85 6.62 -38.96
C PRO A 14 -24.63 6.78 -39.92
N LEU A 15 -23.44 6.57 -39.31
CA LEU A 15 -22.31 5.75 -39.81
C LEU A 15 -21.16 6.39 -40.66
N GLU A 16 -19.97 6.37 -40.02
CA GLU A 16 -18.59 6.08 -40.52
C GLU A 16 -17.84 7.19 -41.31
N LYS A 17 -16.51 7.36 -41.22
CA LYS A 17 -15.45 6.39 -40.90
C LYS A 17 -14.11 7.14 -40.64
N VAL A 18 -13.39 6.70 -39.59
CA VAL A 18 -11.91 6.51 -39.53
C VAL A 18 -11.02 7.77 -39.54
N THR A 19 -10.15 8.02 -38.57
CA THR A 19 -9.09 7.13 -38.06
C THR A 19 -8.71 7.54 -36.63
N ASN A 20 -9.04 6.70 -35.65
CA ASN A 20 -8.43 6.78 -34.32
C ASN A 20 -7.31 5.76 -34.26
N VAL A 21 -6.11 6.26 -33.99
CA VAL A 21 -4.89 5.47 -33.85
C VAL A 21 -5.02 4.61 -32.59
N SER A 22 -4.71 3.34 -32.76
CA SER A 22 -4.73 2.28 -31.75
C SER A 22 -3.90 2.65 -30.51
N CYS A 23 -4.48 2.50 -29.33
CA CYS A 23 -3.73 2.01 -28.18
C CYS A 23 -4.58 0.95 -27.47
N LEU A 24 -4.02 -0.25 -27.49
CA LEU A 24 -4.57 -1.53 -27.11
C LEU A 24 -5.23 -1.51 -25.71
N GLU A 25 -6.52 -1.83 -25.68
CA GLU A 25 -7.23 -2.33 -24.51
C GLU A 25 -6.50 -3.56 -23.95
N THR A 26 -6.31 -3.60 -22.63
CA THR A 26 -6.36 -4.88 -21.92
C THR A 26 -7.25 -4.69 -20.71
N SER A 27 -8.50 -5.02 -20.95
CA SER A 27 -9.63 -4.99 -20.05
C SER A 27 -9.43 -5.92 -18.85
N SER A 28 -9.85 -5.42 -17.68
CA SER A 28 -10.54 -6.13 -16.60
C SER A 28 -10.08 -7.54 -16.19
N SER A 29 -9.56 -7.65 -14.95
CA SER A 29 -9.89 -8.81 -14.10
C SER A 29 -9.98 -8.38 -12.63
N ALA A 30 -11.13 -8.71 -12.04
CA ALA A 30 -11.65 -8.30 -10.74
C ALA A 30 -10.80 -8.66 -9.51
N SER A 31 -10.85 -7.79 -8.51
CA SER A 31 -10.77 -8.14 -7.08
C SER A 31 -11.36 -7.00 -6.24
N PRO A 32 -12.56 -7.11 -5.66
CA PRO A 32 -13.10 -6.12 -4.72
C PRO A 32 -12.16 -5.89 -3.51
N ALA A 33 -11.32 -6.90 -3.20
CA ALA A 33 -10.31 -6.83 -2.16
C ALA A 33 -9.11 -5.91 -2.49
N ARG A 34 -8.84 -5.63 -3.78
CA ARG A 34 -7.69 -4.80 -4.19
C ARG A 34 -7.96 -3.31 -4.01
N ASP A 35 -9.19 -2.87 -4.26
CA ASP A 35 -9.65 -1.50 -3.98
C ASP A 35 -9.84 -1.25 -2.49
N SER A 36 -10.29 -2.26 -1.74
CA SER A 36 -10.60 -2.10 -0.31
C SER A 36 -9.39 -1.69 0.55
N LEU A 37 -8.18 -2.18 0.26
CA LEU A 37 -6.97 -1.82 1.04
C LEU A 37 -6.47 -0.40 0.74
N MET A 38 -6.73 0.09 -0.47
CA MET A 38 -6.42 1.46 -0.92
C MET A 38 -7.25 2.49 -0.16
N CYS A 39 -8.54 2.22 0.07
CA CYS A 39 -9.42 3.09 0.85
C CYS A 39 -8.95 3.32 2.30
N HIS A 40 -8.32 2.31 2.90
CA HIS A 40 -7.76 2.39 4.25
C HIS A 40 -6.38 3.06 4.29
N ALA A 41 -5.71 3.19 3.14
CA ALA A 41 -4.38 3.76 3.00
C ALA A 41 -4.41 5.30 2.81
N LYS A 42 -5.36 6.00 3.42
CA LYS A 42 -5.51 7.47 3.29
C LYS A 42 -4.17 8.17 3.60
N GLY A 43 -3.59 8.85 2.60
CA GLY A 43 -2.30 9.54 2.66
C GLY A 43 -1.10 8.79 2.06
N LEU A 44 -1.30 7.65 1.38
CA LEU A 44 -0.33 6.98 0.52
C LEU A 44 -0.71 7.23 -0.94
N ASP A 45 0.21 7.79 -1.72
CA ASP A 45 0.03 7.93 -3.16
C ASP A 45 -0.03 6.55 -3.84
N GLN A 46 -0.72 6.45 -4.98
CA GLN A 46 -0.90 5.19 -5.72
C GLN A 46 0.44 4.55 -6.11
N ASP A 47 1.40 5.35 -6.57
CA ASP A 47 2.71 4.87 -6.99
C ASP A 47 3.57 4.46 -5.79
N THR A 48 3.46 5.23 -4.71
CA THR A 48 4.10 4.88 -3.43
C THR A 48 3.57 3.56 -2.89
N PHE A 49 2.27 3.33 -2.95
CA PHE A 49 1.65 2.09 -2.51
C PHE A 49 2.03 0.89 -3.39
N LYS A 50 2.13 1.09 -4.71
CA LYS A 50 2.62 0.06 -5.64
C LYS A 50 4.05 -0.33 -5.29
N THR A 51 4.91 0.66 -5.07
CA THR A 51 6.31 0.45 -4.64
C THR A 51 6.38 -0.29 -3.30
N CYS A 52 5.61 0.13 -2.30
CA CYS A 52 5.53 -0.54 -1.00
C CYS A 52 5.05 -1.99 -1.14
N LYS A 53 4.04 -2.26 -1.98
CA LYS A 53 3.55 -3.62 -2.25
C LYS A 53 4.61 -4.52 -2.84
N GLU A 54 5.30 -4.08 -3.89
CA GLU A 54 6.32 -4.90 -4.55
C GLU A 54 7.48 -5.17 -3.59
N TYR A 55 7.92 -4.16 -2.84
CA TYR A 55 9.00 -4.32 -1.87
C TYR A 55 8.62 -5.22 -0.68
N LEU A 56 7.39 -5.09 -0.17
CA LEU A 56 6.92 -5.89 0.96
C LEU A 56 6.35 -7.25 0.55
N ARG A 57 6.27 -7.53 -0.76
CA ARG A 57 5.85 -8.83 -1.32
C ARG A 57 6.64 -10.01 -0.74
N PRO A 58 7.99 -10.02 -0.72
CA PRO A 58 8.77 -11.07 -0.05
C PRO A 58 8.53 -11.15 1.47
N LEU A 59 8.09 -10.05 2.08
CA LEU A 59 7.81 -9.96 3.51
C LEU A 59 6.35 -10.23 3.90
N LYS A 60 5.50 -10.61 2.94
CA LYS A 60 4.07 -10.91 3.21
C LYS A 60 3.86 -11.90 4.35
N LYS A 61 4.77 -12.89 4.48
CA LYS A 61 4.74 -13.87 5.58
C LYS A 61 4.94 -13.23 6.96
N PHE A 62 5.73 -12.17 7.07
CA PHE A 62 5.98 -11.43 8.31
C PHE A 62 4.88 -10.42 8.59
N LEU A 63 4.33 -9.79 7.55
CA LEU A 63 3.15 -8.92 7.68
C LEU A 63 1.96 -9.68 8.26
N ARG A 64 1.68 -10.90 7.77
CA ARG A 64 0.63 -11.76 8.37
C ARG A 64 0.89 -12.08 9.84
N LYS A 65 2.15 -12.24 10.24
CA LYS A 65 2.54 -12.49 11.64
C LYS A 65 2.45 -11.24 12.52
N LEU A 66 2.18 -10.05 11.98
CA LEU A 66 1.82 -8.89 12.79
C LEU A 66 0.35 -8.94 13.23
N HIS A 67 -0.52 -9.57 12.43
CA HIS A 67 -1.94 -9.75 12.72
C HIS A 67 -2.27 -11.23 12.97
N LEU A 68 -1.89 -11.73 14.15
CA LEU A 68 -2.21 -13.10 14.57
C LEU A 68 -3.65 -13.20 15.10
N PRO A 69 -4.38 -14.30 14.80
CA PRO A 69 -5.70 -14.57 15.37
C PRO A 69 -5.68 -14.61 16.91
N ARG A 70 -6.84 -14.33 17.53
CA ARG A 70 -6.97 -14.20 19.00
C ARG A 70 -6.84 -15.53 19.74
N ASP A 71 -6.93 -16.65 19.03
CA ASP A 71 -6.99 -18.00 19.60
C ASP A 71 -5.62 -18.57 20.02
N LEU A 72 -4.53 -17.84 19.78
CA LEU A 72 -3.18 -18.24 20.19
C LEU A 72 -2.77 -17.64 21.54
N PRO A 73 -1.98 -18.36 22.37
CA PRO A 73 -1.47 -17.84 23.64
C PRO A 73 -0.72 -16.51 23.45
N GLN A 74 -1.12 -15.50 24.22
CA GLN A 74 -0.60 -14.13 24.10
C GLN A 74 0.94 -14.06 24.17
N LYS A 75 1.58 -14.86 25.03
CA LYS A 75 3.05 -14.95 25.13
C LYS A 75 3.71 -15.38 23.80
N LYS A 76 3.16 -16.39 23.12
CA LYS A 76 3.69 -16.88 21.82
C LYS A 76 3.43 -15.86 20.71
N LYS A 77 2.23 -15.25 20.70
CA LYS A 77 1.85 -14.18 19.75
C LYS A 77 2.82 -12.99 19.83
N LEU A 78 3.11 -12.50 21.03
CA LEU A 78 4.05 -11.40 21.23
C LEU A 78 5.47 -11.73 20.76
N LYS A 79 5.95 -12.97 21.00
CA LYS A 79 7.27 -13.41 20.52
C LYS A 79 7.34 -13.37 18.99
N HIS A 80 6.35 -13.95 18.30
CA HIS A 80 6.31 -13.97 16.84
C HIS A 80 6.13 -12.59 16.22
N MET A 81 5.31 -11.74 16.85
CA MET A 81 5.12 -10.34 16.44
C MET A 81 6.44 -9.56 16.56
N LYS A 82 7.13 -9.66 17.70
CA LYS A 82 8.44 -9.01 17.91
C LYS A 82 9.48 -9.48 16.88
N GLN A 83 9.59 -10.78 16.65
CA GLN A 83 10.50 -11.34 15.63
C GLN A 83 10.17 -10.82 14.23
N SER A 84 8.90 -10.85 13.85
CA SER A 84 8.46 -10.38 12.53
C SER A 84 8.72 -8.88 12.35
N LEU A 85 8.51 -8.09 13.42
CA LEU A 85 8.76 -6.65 13.41
C LEU A 85 10.25 -6.30 13.24
N VAL A 86 11.16 -7.07 13.85
CA VAL A 86 12.61 -6.89 13.67
C VAL A 86 12.97 -7.12 12.20
N VAL A 87 12.54 -8.25 11.61
CA VAL A 87 12.82 -8.56 10.20
C VAL A 87 12.25 -7.48 9.26
N LEU A 88 11.00 -7.06 9.49
CA LEU A 88 10.37 -5.99 8.71
C LEU A 88 11.13 -4.66 8.84
N GLY A 89 11.50 -4.27 10.06
CA GLY A 89 12.21 -3.03 10.32
C GLY A 89 13.62 -3.00 9.73
N ASP A 90 14.35 -4.12 9.81
CA ASP A 90 15.69 -4.27 9.22
C ASP A 90 15.64 -4.23 7.69
N HIS A 91 14.65 -4.88 7.08
CA HIS A 91 14.45 -4.81 5.63
C HIS A 91 14.13 -3.37 5.20
N ILE A 92 13.16 -2.72 5.86
CA ILE A 92 12.85 -1.29 5.62
C ILE A 92 14.12 -0.43 5.73
N ASN A 93 14.97 -0.65 6.74
CA ASN A 93 16.20 0.11 6.88
C ASN A 93 17.17 -0.13 5.72
N THR A 94 17.30 -1.38 5.28
CA THR A 94 18.10 -1.76 4.11
C THR A 94 17.58 -1.07 2.85
N PHE A 95 16.26 -1.04 2.64
CA PHE A 95 15.67 -0.31 1.51
C PHE A 95 16.03 1.17 1.52
N LEU A 96 15.85 1.81 2.68
CA LEU A 96 16.15 3.22 2.84
C LEU A 96 17.64 3.54 2.62
N GLN A 97 18.54 2.60 2.93
CA GLN A 97 19.97 2.77 2.75
C GLN A 97 20.44 2.54 1.31
N HIS A 98 19.85 1.56 0.61
CA HIS A 98 20.32 1.14 -0.72
C HIS A 98 19.55 1.80 -1.88
N TYR A 99 18.27 2.11 -1.70
CA TYR A 99 17.39 2.55 -2.78
C TYR A 99 16.92 4.00 -2.63
N CYS A 100 17.06 4.61 -1.45
CA CYS A 100 16.60 5.98 -1.21
C CYS A 100 17.76 6.94 -1.02
N GLN A 101 17.61 8.14 -1.57
CA GLN A 101 18.53 9.24 -1.32
C GLN A 101 18.24 9.89 0.05
N ALA A 102 19.22 10.58 0.64
CA ALA A 102 19.14 11.13 2.01
C ALA A 102 17.89 12.01 2.27
N TRP A 103 17.50 12.82 1.29
CA TRP A 103 16.29 13.64 1.31
C TRP A 103 14.97 12.84 1.26
N GLU A 104 14.93 11.68 0.61
CA GLU A 104 13.74 10.84 0.47
C GLU A 104 13.58 9.87 1.64
N ILE A 105 14.65 9.53 2.34
CA ILE A 105 14.64 8.57 3.46
C ILE A 105 13.54 8.92 4.48
N LYS A 106 13.37 10.21 4.81
CA LYS A 106 12.33 10.64 5.74
C LYS A 106 10.92 10.32 5.23
N HIS A 107 10.68 10.56 3.95
CA HIS A 107 9.41 10.31 3.29
C HIS A 107 9.13 8.80 3.19
N TRP A 108 10.04 8.03 2.57
CA TRP A 108 9.87 6.58 2.39
C TRP A 108 9.76 5.84 3.72
N ARG A 109 10.49 6.28 4.75
CA ARG A 109 10.34 5.71 6.08
C ARG A 109 8.92 5.90 6.61
N LYS A 110 8.34 7.10 6.47
CA LYS A 110 6.96 7.35 6.88
C LYS A 110 5.98 6.49 6.08
N MET A 111 6.16 6.39 4.76
CA MET A 111 5.28 5.64 3.87
C MET A 111 5.33 4.13 4.12
N LEU A 112 6.52 3.55 4.27
CA LEU A 112 6.67 2.11 4.56
C LEU A 112 6.05 1.75 5.91
N TRP A 113 6.33 2.50 6.98
CA TRP A 113 5.73 2.22 8.28
C TRP A 113 4.21 2.42 8.28
N ARG A 114 3.69 3.39 7.50
CA ARG A 114 2.24 3.57 7.29
C ARG A 114 1.65 2.37 6.57
N PHE A 115 2.29 1.88 5.52
CA PHE A 115 1.83 0.71 4.79
C PHE A 115 1.85 -0.55 5.68
N VAL A 116 2.91 -0.78 6.46
CA VAL A 116 2.98 -1.91 7.40
C VAL A 116 1.87 -1.82 8.45
N SER A 117 1.49 -0.62 8.90
CA SER A 117 0.38 -0.46 9.85
C SER A 117 -0.98 -0.89 9.30
N LEU A 118 -1.16 -0.98 7.98
CA LEU A 118 -2.39 -1.53 7.39
C LEU A 118 -2.58 -3.02 7.68
N PHE A 119 -1.50 -3.71 8.05
CA PHE A 119 -1.48 -5.14 8.38
C PHE A 119 -1.34 -5.39 9.88
N SER A 120 -1.56 -4.38 10.72
CA SER A 120 -1.45 -4.47 12.17
C SER A 120 -2.55 -3.65 12.83
N GLU A 121 -2.95 -4.01 14.05
CA GLU A 121 -3.80 -3.16 14.89
C GLU A 121 -3.04 -1.93 15.41
N LEU A 122 -1.71 -1.91 15.29
CA LEU A 122 -0.84 -0.84 15.77
C LEU A 122 -0.59 0.22 14.72
N GLU A 123 -0.53 1.48 15.15
CA GLU A 123 -0.14 2.58 14.28
C GLU A 123 1.34 2.52 13.88
N ALA A 124 1.67 3.13 12.74
CA ALA A 124 3.05 3.28 12.25
C ALA A 124 4.04 3.80 13.31
N LYS A 125 3.61 4.77 14.14
CA LYS A 125 4.42 5.32 15.23
C LYS A 125 4.71 4.28 16.32
N GLN A 126 3.71 3.49 16.68
CA GLN A 126 3.83 2.43 17.69
C GLN A 126 4.72 1.30 17.18
N LEU A 127 4.53 0.86 15.93
CA LEU A 127 5.38 -0.14 15.28
C LEU A 127 6.85 0.30 15.25
N ARG A 128 7.12 1.57 14.89
CA ARG A 128 8.47 2.12 14.89
C ARG A 128 9.10 2.17 16.29
N ARG A 129 8.34 2.58 17.31
CA ARG A 129 8.79 2.58 18.71
C ARG A 129 9.10 1.16 19.18
N LEU A 130 8.23 0.20 18.85
CA LEU A 130 8.40 -1.20 19.21
C LEU A 130 9.60 -1.83 18.48
N TYR A 131 9.83 -1.49 17.21
CA TYR A 131 11.04 -1.89 16.49
C TYR A 131 12.30 -1.34 17.17
N LYS A 132 12.33 -0.04 17.50
CA LYS A 132 13.45 0.57 18.22
C LYS A 132 13.71 -0.12 19.55
N TYR A 133 12.66 -0.36 20.34
CA TYR A 133 12.75 -1.04 21.63
C TYR A 133 13.23 -2.49 21.47
N THR A 134 12.69 -3.24 20.52
CA THR A 134 13.10 -4.65 20.28
C THR A 134 14.53 -4.74 19.79
N LYS A 135 15.00 -3.78 18.97
CA LYS A 135 16.39 -3.72 18.51
C LYS A 135 17.35 -3.28 19.63
N SER A 136 16.95 -2.33 20.48
CA SER A 136 17.77 -1.90 21.63
C SER A 136 17.73 -2.87 22.82
N SER A 137 16.66 -3.66 22.93
CA SER A 137 16.44 -4.66 23.97
C SER A 137 16.87 -6.06 23.55
N GLN A 138 17.33 -6.28 22.31
CA GLN A 138 18.23 -7.41 22.08
C GLN A 138 19.38 -7.19 23.06
N PRO A 139 19.65 -8.11 24.00
CA PRO A 139 20.89 -8.04 24.74
C PRO A 139 21.94 -7.98 23.65
N ALA A 140 22.65 -6.86 23.59
CA ALA A 140 23.77 -6.75 22.70
C ALA A 140 24.67 -7.91 23.07
N LYS A 141 24.60 -8.98 22.27
CA LYS A 141 25.68 -9.93 22.13
C LYS A 141 26.77 -9.13 21.43
N PHE A 142 27.35 -8.19 22.17
CA PHE A 142 28.74 -7.85 22.01
C PHE A 142 29.50 -9.17 22.16
N LEU A 143 30.45 -9.32 21.25
CA LEU A 143 31.21 -10.52 20.92
C LEU A 143 31.60 -11.39 22.12
#